data_AF-A0A3M0HXH2-F1
#
_entry.id   AF-A0A3M0HXH2-F1
#
_cell.length_a   1.000
_cell.length_b   1.000
_cell.length_c   1.000
_cell.angle_alpha   90.00
_cell.angle_beta   90.00
_cell.angle_gamma   90.00
#
_symmetry.space_group_name_H-M   'P 1'
#
loop_
_entity.id
_entity.type
_entity.pdbx_description
1 polymer ?
#
loop_
_entity_poly.entity_id
_entity_poly.type
_entity_poly.pdbx_seq_one_letter_code
_entity_poly.pdbx_strand_id
1 'polypeptide(L)'
;MSTPPPIGKAASVKVDAQLYDDLETMLRTGMTVSDAVRTAVAIVAGTYRAAWATGRCPDGVRPTITRYWVDRYDAGQEPAPGTVQTTVPTPYTERPTPRPTVTPPRQTVRPARPTRHPTGPSSVRQQPRDGS
;
A
#
# COMPACT_ATOMS: atom_id res chain seq x y z
N MET A 1 -19.60 -5.42 -12.72
CA MET A 1 -18.15 -5.66 -12.57
C MET A 1 -17.81 -5.58 -11.09
N SER A 2 -17.04 -6.53 -10.57
CA SER A 2 -16.48 -6.41 -9.21
C SER A 2 -15.21 -5.56 -9.25
N THR A 3 -15.08 -4.58 -8.36
CA THR A 3 -13.83 -3.85 -8.16
C THR A 3 -12.85 -4.67 -7.32
N PRO A 4 -11.53 -4.50 -7.49
CA PRO A 4 -10.54 -5.12 -6.61
C PRO A 4 -10.62 -4.55 -5.19
N PRO A 5 -10.20 -5.31 -4.15
CA PRO A 5 -10.09 -4.79 -2.79
C PRO A 5 -9.17 -3.55 -2.70
N PRO A 6 -9.40 -2.63 -1.76
CA PRO A 6 -8.51 -1.49 -1.55
C PRO A 6 -7.08 -1.91 -1.20
N ILE A 7 -6.11 -1.08 -1.59
CA ILE A 7 -4.68 -1.31 -1.30
C ILE A 7 -4.47 -1.50 0.22
N GLY A 8 -3.68 -2.50 0.59
CA GLY A 8 -3.42 -2.86 1.99
C GLY A 8 -4.58 -3.57 2.71
N LYS A 9 -5.65 -3.96 2.01
CA LYS A 9 -6.71 -4.83 2.56
C LYS A 9 -6.53 -6.28 2.09
N ALA A 10 -6.82 -7.22 2.98
CA ALA A 10 -6.79 -8.64 2.66
C ALA A 10 -7.95 -9.02 1.74
N ALA A 11 -7.71 -9.99 0.85
CA ALA A 11 -8.75 -10.75 0.19
C ALA A 11 -8.91 -12.09 0.91
N SER A 12 -10.15 -12.61 0.97
CA SER A 12 -10.42 -13.97 1.45
C SER A 12 -10.85 -14.83 0.28
N VAL A 13 -10.30 -16.04 0.17
CA VAL A 13 -10.59 -17.03 -0.86
C VAL A 13 -10.86 -18.35 -0.15
N LYS A 14 -11.95 -19.03 -0.50
CA LYS A 14 -12.21 -20.38 0.00
C LYS A 14 -11.24 -21.35 -0.68
N VAL A 15 -10.45 -22.07 0.10
CA VAL A 15 -9.65 -23.19 -0.39
C VAL A 15 -10.56 -24.40 -0.60
N ASP A 16 -10.51 -24.97 -1.80
CA ASP A 16 -11.04 -26.29 -2.13
C ASP A 16 -9.89 -27.29 -2.32
N ALA A 17 -10.19 -28.55 -2.66
CA ALA A 17 -9.18 -29.59 -2.78
C ALA A 17 -8.13 -29.29 -3.87
N GLN A 18 -8.54 -28.78 -5.04
CA GLN A 18 -7.60 -28.45 -6.11
C GLN A 18 -6.69 -27.29 -5.71
N LEU A 19 -7.26 -26.22 -5.13
CA LEU A 19 -6.46 -25.10 -4.66
C LEU A 19 -5.54 -25.47 -3.49
N TYR A 20 -5.89 -26.49 -2.69
CA TYR A 20 -5.01 -27.05 -1.67
C TYR A 20 -3.80 -27.76 -2.31
N ASP A 21 -4.03 -28.69 -3.24
CA ASP A 21 -2.97 -29.46 -3.90
C ASP A 21 -2.04 -28.56 -4.74
N ASP A 22 -2.61 -27.57 -5.43
CA ASP A 22 -1.87 -26.54 -6.17
C ASP A 22 -0.97 -25.72 -5.23
N LEU A 23 -1.50 -25.28 -4.07
CA LEU A 23 -0.74 -24.53 -3.08
C LEU A 23 0.34 -25.39 -2.42
N GLU A 24 0.07 -26.66 -2.09
CA GLU A 24 1.09 -27.55 -1.52
C GLU A 24 2.27 -27.71 -2.48
N THR A 25 1.98 -27.88 -3.78
CA THR A 25 2.98 -27.96 -4.85
C THR A 25 3.85 -26.69 -4.90
N MET A 26 3.26 -25.50 -4.77
CA MET A 26 4.02 -24.24 -4.70
C MET A 26 4.83 -24.10 -3.40
N LEU A 27 4.27 -24.48 -2.24
CA LEU A 27 4.89 -24.37 -0.92
C LEU A 27 6.13 -25.26 -0.77
N ARG A 28 6.25 -26.36 -1.53
CA ARG A 28 7.48 -27.19 -1.61
C ARG A 28 8.72 -26.42 -2.10
N THR A 29 8.55 -25.22 -2.68
CA THR A 29 9.66 -24.31 -3.04
C THR A 29 10.11 -23.38 -1.89
N GLY A 30 9.47 -23.45 -0.71
CA GLY A 30 9.73 -22.57 0.43
C GLY A 30 8.96 -21.24 0.42
N MET A 31 8.11 -21.01 -0.59
CA MET A 31 7.21 -19.84 -0.62
C MET A 31 6.14 -19.88 0.47
N THR A 32 5.74 -18.72 0.99
CA THR A 32 4.51 -18.63 1.79
C THR A 32 3.27 -18.69 0.91
N VAL A 33 2.10 -19.05 1.49
CA VAL A 33 0.80 -18.99 0.78
C VAL A 33 0.53 -17.60 0.20
N SER A 34 0.94 -16.53 0.89
CA SER A 34 0.77 -15.16 0.38
C SER A 34 1.59 -14.92 -0.87
N ASP A 35 2.82 -15.44 -0.92
CA ASP A 35 3.74 -15.22 -2.04
C ASP A 35 3.40 -16.13 -3.23
N ALA A 36 2.95 -17.36 -2.97
CA ALA A 36 2.37 -18.24 -3.98
C ALA A 36 1.17 -17.58 -4.68
N VAL A 37 0.18 -17.08 -3.91
CA VAL A 37 -1.00 -16.38 -4.45
C VAL A 37 -0.61 -15.09 -5.18
N ARG A 38 0.29 -14.26 -4.64
CA ARG A 38 0.81 -13.06 -5.32
C ARG A 38 1.44 -13.42 -6.67
N THR A 39 2.28 -14.46 -6.71
CA THR A 39 3.01 -14.90 -7.89
C THR A 39 2.06 -15.42 -8.97
N ALA A 40 1.10 -16.28 -8.62
CA ALA A 40 0.09 -16.79 -9.54
C ALA A 40 -0.75 -15.66 -10.15
N VAL A 41 -1.22 -14.72 -9.32
CA VAL A 41 -1.99 -13.54 -9.78
C VAL A 41 -1.14 -12.63 -10.68
N ALA A 42 0.15 -12.43 -10.35
CA ALA A 42 1.06 -11.62 -11.16
C ALA A 42 1.30 -12.22 -12.55
N ILE A 43 1.52 -13.54 -12.65
CA ILE A 43 1.73 -14.27 -13.92
C ILE A 43 0.48 -14.18 -14.82
N VAL A 44 -0.72 -14.42 -14.26
CA VAL A 44 -1.98 -14.34 -15.01
C VAL A 44 -2.27 -12.91 -15.45
N ALA A 45 -2.13 -11.92 -14.56
CA ALA A 45 -2.34 -10.52 -14.90
C ALA A 45 -1.32 -9.98 -15.92
N GLY A 46 -0.06 -10.43 -15.85
CA GLY A 46 0.97 -10.14 -16.85
C GLY A 46 0.60 -10.71 -18.22
N THR A 47 0.14 -11.97 -18.25
CA THR A 47 -0.32 -12.66 -19.46
C THR A 47 -1.53 -11.96 -20.11
N TYR A 48 -2.49 -11.49 -19.31
CA TYR A 48 -3.66 -10.75 -19.82
C TYR A 48 -3.24 -9.41 -20.44
N ARG A 49 -2.41 -8.63 -19.73
CA ARG A 49 -1.86 -7.37 -20.26
C ARG A 49 -1.09 -7.57 -21.57
N ALA A 50 -0.28 -8.63 -21.66
CA ALA A 50 0.47 -8.97 -22.87
C ALA A 50 -0.47 -9.38 -24.03
N ALA A 51 -1.54 -10.13 -23.76
CA ALA A 51 -2.51 -10.52 -24.77
C ALA A 51 -3.28 -9.32 -25.35
N TRP A 52 -3.68 -8.36 -24.51
CA TRP A 52 -4.35 -7.13 -24.93
C TRP A 52 -3.39 -6.19 -25.67
N ALA A 53 -2.20 -5.94 -25.10
CA ALA A 53 -1.20 -5.03 -25.70
C ALA A 53 -0.64 -5.53 -27.06
N THR A 54 -0.71 -6.84 -27.34
CA THR A 54 -0.33 -7.42 -28.65
C THR A 54 -1.51 -7.64 -29.59
N GLY A 55 -2.72 -7.20 -29.23
CA GLY A 55 -3.93 -7.36 -30.05
C GLY A 55 -4.41 -8.81 -30.22
N ARG A 56 -3.82 -9.76 -29.49
CA ARG A 56 -4.19 -11.20 -29.54
C ARG A 56 -5.55 -11.49 -28.91
N CYS A 57 -6.03 -10.59 -28.06
CA CYS A 57 -7.35 -10.62 -27.45
C CYS A 57 -7.84 -9.16 -27.32
N PRO A 58 -9.13 -8.84 -27.54
CA PRO A 58 -9.64 -7.49 -27.29
C PRO A 58 -9.53 -7.12 -25.81
N ASP A 59 -9.35 -5.83 -25.51
CA ASP A 59 -9.27 -5.34 -24.13
C ASP A 59 -10.56 -5.69 -23.34
N GLY A 60 -10.41 -5.99 -22.06
CA GLY A 60 -11.47 -6.49 -21.17
C GLY A 60 -11.93 -7.93 -21.45
N VAL A 61 -11.62 -8.53 -22.60
CA VAL A 61 -11.95 -9.94 -22.89
C VAL A 61 -10.92 -10.85 -22.22
N ARG A 62 -11.40 -11.86 -21.48
CA ARG A 62 -10.55 -12.86 -20.82
C ARG A 62 -9.82 -13.73 -21.87
N PRO A 63 -8.48 -13.73 -21.91
CA PRO A 63 -7.73 -14.65 -22.77
C PRO A 63 -7.77 -16.10 -22.24
N THR A 64 -7.74 -17.07 -23.15
CA THR A 64 -7.54 -18.49 -22.80
C THR A 64 -6.04 -18.82 -22.83
N ILE A 65 -5.48 -19.18 -21.67
CA ILE A 65 -4.09 -19.62 -21.56
C ILE A 65 -4.04 -21.12 -21.91
N THR A 66 -3.52 -21.46 -23.09
CA THR A 66 -3.47 -22.85 -23.60
C THR A 66 -2.16 -23.57 -23.34
N ARG A 67 -1.06 -22.82 -23.17
CA ARG A 67 0.25 -23.32 -22.77
C ARG A 67 1.06 -22.22 -22.08
N TYR A 68 1.96 -22.63 -21.21
CA TYR A 68 3.07 -21.83 -20.72
C TYR A 68 4.38 -22.56 -21.06
N TRP A 69 5.49 -21.84 -21.03
CA TRP A 69 6.84 -22.41 -21.15
C TRP A 69 7.57 -22.14 -19.84
N VAL A 70 8.39 -23.09 -19.41
CA VAL A 70 9.31 -22.95 -18.28
C VAL A 70 10.67 -23.36 -18.80
N ASP A 71 11.68 -22.52 -18.54
CA ASP A 71 13.06 -22.85 -18.92
C ASP A 71 13.57 -24.05 -18.11
N ARG A 72 14.51 -24.80 -18.69
CA ARG A 72 15.13 -25.93 -18.00
C ARG A 72 15.90 -25.41 -16.78
N TYR A 73 15.71 -26.06 -15.63
CA TYR A 73 16.52 -25.79 -14.44
C TYR A 73 18.02 -25.95 -14.75
N ASP A 74 18.78 -24.89 -14.48
CA ASP A 74 20.23 -24.84 -14.52
C ASP A 74 20.75 -24.47 -13.12
N ALA A 75 21.51 -25.38 -12.52
CA ALA A 75 22.12 -25.18 -11.21
C ALA A 75 23.21 -24.09 -11.21
N GLY A 76 23.79 -23.78 -12.38
CA GLY A 76 24.70 -22.64 -12.55
C GLY A 76 24.00 -21.29 -12.56
N GLN A 77 22.68 -21.26 -12.69
CA GLN A 77 21.84 -20.06 -12.72
C GLN A 77 20.92 -19.98 -11.48
N GLU A 78 21.35 -20.54 -10.35
CA GLU A 78 20.61 -20.44 -9.09
C GLU A 78 20.45 -18.96 -8.68
N PRO A 79 19.22 -18.46 -8.45
CA PRO A 79 19.00 -17.08 -8.07
C PRO A 79 19.63 -16.82 -6.69
N ALA A 80 20.63 -15.93 -6.64
CA ALA A 80 21.36 -15.57 -5.42
C ALA A 80 20.40 -15.39 -4.22
N PRO A 81 20.65 -16.00 -3.05
CA PRO A 81 19.66 -16.12 -1.98
C PRO A 81 18.94 -14.80 -1.64
N GLY A 82 17.61 -14.79 -1.84
CA GLY A 82 16.76 -13.62 -1.74
C GLY A 82 16.30 -13.01 -3.07
N THR A 83 16.93 -13.35 -4.20
CA THR A 83 16.52 -12.89 -5.55
C THR A 83 15.41 -13.72 -6.17
N VAL A 84 14.32 -13.93 -5.43
CA VAL A 84 13.04 -14.28 -6.07
C VAL A 84 12.71 -13.13 -7.02
N GLN A 85 12.77 -13.35 -8.33
CA GLN A 85 12.31 -12.39 -9.34
C GLN A 85 10.78 -12.30 -9.37
N THR A 86 10.19 -11.95 -8.23
CA THR A 86 9.12 -10.97 -8.26
C THR A 86 9.71 -9.74 -8.93
N THR A 87 9.39 -9.51 -10.20
CA THR A 87 9.52 -8.18 -10.79
C THR A 87 8.53 -7.31 -10.04
N VAL A 88 8.97 -6.74 -8.92
CA VAL A 88 8.16 -5.85 -8.09
C VAL A 88 7.70 -4.74 -9.03
N PRO A 89 6.39 -4.61 -9.31
CA PRO A 89 5.92 -3.53 -10.15
C PRO A 89 6.39 -2.24 -9.50
N THR A 90 7.13 -1.42 -10.25
CA THR A 90 7.88 -0.25 -9.78
C THR A 90 7.07 0.46 -8.69
N PRO A 91 7.62 0.64 -7.46
CA PRO A 91 6.83 1.02 -6.29
C PRO A 91 5.95 2.20 -6.67
N TYR A 92 4.63 1.99 -6.62
CA TYR A 92 3.67 2.79 -7.38
C TYR A 92 3.79 4.24 -6.93
N THR A 93 4.52 5.06 -7.71
CA THR A 93 4.77 6.46 -7.38
C THR A 93 3.42 7.11 -7.23
N GLU A 94 3.04 7.44 -5.99
CA GLU A 94 1.70 7.93 -5.69
C GLU A 94 1.46 9.16 -6.56
N ARG A 95 0.57 9.02 -7.55
CA ARG A 95 0.10 10.16 -8.34
C ARG A 95 -0.42 11.16 -7.32
N PRO A 96 0.21 12.35 -7.16
CA PRO A 96 -0.11 13.21 -6.03
C PRO A 96 -1.60 13.52 -6.03
N THR A 97 -2.31 12.98 -5.03
CA THR A 97 -3.74 13.25 -4.87
C THR A 97 -3.90 14.76 -4.77
N PRO A 98 -4.65 15.41 -5.68
CA PRO A 98 -4.84 16.84 -5.59
C PRO A 98 -5.51 17.13 -4.25
N ARG A 99 -4.74 17.68 -3.31
CA ARG A 99 -5.22 17.98 -1.96
C ARG A 99 -6.46 18.86 -2.13
N PRO A 100 -7.65 18.47 -1.61
CA PRO A 100 -8.80 19.33 -1.66
C PRO A 100 -8.43 20.64 -0.96
N THR A 101 -8.63 21.77 -1.63
CA THR A 101 -8.31 23.08 -1.07
C THR A 101 -9.19 23.30 0.16
N VAL A 102 -8.62 23.01 1.34
CA VAL A 102 -9.21 23.40 2.62
C VAL A 102 -9.10 24.91 2.70
N THR A 103 -10.11 25.59 2.16
CA THR A 103 -10.33 27.02 2.38
C THR A 103 -10.29 27.25 3.89
N PRO A 104 -9.30 27.99 4.42
CA PRO A 104 -9.21 28.18 5.86
C PRO A 104 -10.47 28.92 6.33
N PRO A 105 -11.10 28.53 7.45
CA PRO A 105 -12.25 29.23 7.98
C PRO A 105 -11.87 30.69 8.21
N ARG A 106 -12.66 31.61 7.61
CA ARG A 106 -12.44 33.05 7.66
C ARG A 106 -12.27 33.49 9.12
N GLN A 107 -11.06 33.92 9.50
CA GLN A 107 -10.82 34.40 10.86
C GLN A 107 -11.75 35.58 11.15
N THR A 108 -12.72 35.36 12.03
CA THR A 108 -13.57 36.43 12.57
C THR A 108 -12.70 37.30 13.47
N VAL A 109 -12.35 38.48 12.97
CA VAL A 109 -11.55 39.47 13.71
C VAL A 109 -12.26 39.81 15.00
N ARG A 110 -11.73 39.30 16.12
CA ARG A 110 -12.24 39.52 17.47
C ARG A 110 -11.95 40.98 17.85
N PRO A 111 -12.97 41.83 18.07
CA PRO A 111 -12.73 43.24 18.36
C PRO A 111 -11.97 43.42 19.67
N ALA A 112 -11.06 44.40 19.69
CA ALA A 112 -10.22 44.67 20.84
C ALA A 112 -11.04 45.15 22.05
N ARG A 113 -10.77 44.58 23.23
CA ARG A 113 -11.37 45.02 24.50
C ARG A 113 -10.66 46.31 24.95
N PRO A 114 -11.36 47.44 25.14
CA PRO A 114 -10.70 48.70 25.48
C PRO A 114 -10.13 48.69 26.91
N THR A 115 -8.95 49.29 27.06
CA THR A 115 -8.20 49.42 28.32
C THR A 115 -8.89 50.36 29.30
N ARG A 116 -8.85 50.05 30.60
CA ARG A 116 -9.16 50.98 31.69
C ARG A 116 -8.17 50.84 32.86
N HIS A 117 -7.38 51.89 33.07
CA HIS A 117 -6.81 52.32 34.36
C HIS A 117 -7.81 53.29 35.04
N PRO A 118 -7.61 53.84 36.26
CA PRO A 118 -6.47 53.76 37.21
C PRO A 118 -6.93 53.08 38.56
N THR A 119 -6.42 53.27 39.79
CA THR A 119 -5.51 54.27 40.40
C THR A 119 -4.81 53.76 41.67
N GLY A 120 -3.47 53.91 41.74
CA GLY A 120 -2.71 54.02 43.01
C GLY A 120 -2.64 52.77 43.93
N PRO A 121 -2.01 52.91 45.12
CA PRO A 121 -0.57 53.20 45.19
C PRO A 121 0.24 52.25 46.13
N SER A 122 1.57 52.34 45.96
CA SER A 122 2.69 51.95 46.82
C SER A 122 2.44 51.30 48.20
N SER A 123 3.08 50.13 48.44
CA SER A 123 3.93 49.80 49.62
C SER A 123 4.42 48.32 49.58
N VAL A 124 5.72 48.00 49.70
CA VAL A 124 6.48 47.75 50.96
C VAL A 124 5.95 46.50 51.71
N ARG A 125 6.71 45.44 52.07
CA ARG A 125 8.15 45.06 51.95
C ARG A 125 8.32 43.62 52.52
N GLN A 126 9.54 43.06 52.48
CA GLN A 126 10.04 41.93 53.31
C GLN A 126 9.72 40.47 52.89
N GLN A 127 10.69 39.89 52.17
CA GLN A 127 11.35 38.59 52.48
C GLN A 127 11.66 38.38 53.99
N PRO A 128 12.13 37.18 54.42
CA PRO A 128 11.88 35.81 53.94
C PRO A 128 11.73 34.79 55.13
N ARG A 129 11.64 33.48 54.82
CA ARG A 129 12.32 32.34 55.50
C ARG A 129 12.06 31.06 54.68
N ASP A 130 13.06 30.24 54.42
CA ASP A 130 13.56 29.11 55.25
C ASP A 130 12.43 28.14 55.67
N GLY A 131 12.54 26.82 55.50
CA GLY A 131 13.64 26.01 54.97
C GLY A 131 13.55 24.57 55.52
N SER A 132 14.15 23.61 54.79
CA SER A 132 14.04 22.14 54.98
C SER A 132 12.70 21.52 54.57
#